data_AF-A0A927ZI05-F1
#
_entry.id   AF-A0A927ZI05-F1
#
_cell.length_a   1.000
_cell.length_b   1.000
_cell.length_c   1.000
_cell.angle_alpha   90.00
_cell.angle_beta   90.00
_cell.angle_gamma   90.00
#
_symmetry.space_group_name_H-M   'P 1'
#
loop_
_entity.id
_entity.type
_entity.pdbx_description
1 polymer ?
#
loop_
_entity_poly.entity_id
_entity_poly.type
_entity_poly.pdbx_seq_one_letter_code
_entity_poly.pdbx_strand_id
1 'polypeptide(L)'
;MKLDNLTQFFRPLETPIENVTSHYLYLWKNKKPWFLVIKTILLLMAITGFIGDVTDFISGTVTNRLLIAAGFLLPGILTLVEYTENYNNRFTSVESEPGVYDAVEPPSRDWVRMDLSTMNGKEPVFRSDKMDALLRSGKAIPLTRDKIYEKNLRRRIGEKETWTKIYLPFLQQNYRQAMYAGKQFYNEKKYGLSQPIDFAVPKAKVHKTCYFDTYLTNIIPGKILTYNQMQTVAANAADPDFLPYYTDTEGKRHLYTLGETFTSNECGVTTLLIKPNDRICLWSQNRMAQCSTGLLVASGSGSADWNDCKKFIGDPDGLRKAVVTGMERELWEESNGTRANQKKAFLACVETRITGYFRWLKKGGKSEFVGLSRLTDRSFLGSLSPEVSEVTAGLDLQAESIAVLQKAIGEHLRKEEDGTYTVPRCNVSCTMALNALQDLCGQYCASCSKAGTCDHSAESCDMRPFEVLFEGIHPLEGIHPLL
;
A
#
# COMPACT_ATOMS: atom_id res chain seq x y z
N MET A 1 -25.71 20.50 -26.88
CA MET A 1 -25.19 20.57 -25.50
C MET A 1 -25.66 19.31 -24.78
N LYS A 2 -24.86 18.24 -24.81
CA LYS A 2 -25.16 16.96 -24.15
C LYS A 2 -24.74 17.06 -22.68
N LEU A 3 -25.69 16.83 -21.80
CA LEU A 3 -25.53 16.71 -20.35
C LEU A 3 -25.00 15.32 -20.00
N ASP A 4 -23.71 15.06 -20.30
CA ASP A 4 -23.02 13.83 -19.89
C ASP A 4 -21.74 14.19 -19.14
N ASN A 5 -21.84 14.56 -17.85
CA ASN A 5 -20.75 14.52 -16.85
C ASN A 5 -21.18 15.03 -15.45
N LEU A 6 -22.37 14.65 -14.96
CA LEU A 6 -22.83 15.06 -13.63
C LEU A 6 -22.28 14.21 -12.46
N THR A 7 -21.44 13.21 -12.72
CA THR A 7 -20.84 12.35 -11.66
C THR A 7 -19.48 12.82 -11.15
N GLN A 8 -18.84 13.82 -11.78
CA GLN A 8 -17.53 14.33 -11.33
C GLN A 8 -17.62 15.40 -10.24
N PHE A 9 -18.77 16.04 -10.03
CA PHE A 9 -18.92 17.12 -9.03
C PHE A 9 -19.24 16.64 -7.61
N PHE A 10 -19.62 15.37 -7.40
CA PHE A 10 -20.01 14.87 -6.07
C PHE A 10 -18.89 14.17 -5.28
N ARG A 11 -17.89 13.57 -5.95
CA ARG A 11 -16.72 12.95 -5.27
C ARG A 11 -15.84 13.92 -4.46
N PRO A 12 -15.68 15.21 -4.85
CA PRO A 12 -14.90 16.17 -4.06
C PRO A 12 -15.53 16.51 -2.72
N LEU A 13 -16.80 16.19 -2.47
CA LEU A 13 -17.45 16.37 -1.16
C LEU A 13 -17.42 15.08 -0.33
N GLU A 14 -17.63 13.92 -0.96
CA GLU A 14 -17.55 12.60 -0.30
C GLU A 14 -16.14 12.34 0.26
N THR A 15 -15.09 12.62 -0.53
CA THR A 15 -13.69 12.36 -0.13
C THR A 15 -13.29 13.16 1.13
N PRO A 16 -13.56 14.48 1.23
CA PRO A 16 -13.41 15.23 2.47
C PRO A 16 -14.17 14.67 3.66
N ILE A 17 -15.42 14.23 3.49
CA ILE A 17 -16.24 13.69 4.60
C ILE A 17 -15.62 12.40 5.14
N GLU A 18 -15.18 11.50 4.26
CA GLU A 18 -14.52 10.25 4.65
C GLU A 18 -13.17 10.50 5.36
N ASN A 19 -12.39 11.45 4.84
CA ASN A 19 -11.14 11.90 5.48
C ASN A 19 -11.41 12.42 6.89
N VAL A 20 -12.37 13.35 7.04
CA VAL A 20 -12.76 13.95 8.34
C VAL A 20 -13.17 12.86 9.32
N THR A 21 -14.10 12.00 8.91
CA THR A 21 -14.67 10.95 9.77
C THR A 21 -13.60 9.99 10.24
N SER A 22 -12.75 9.52 9.32
CA SER A 22 -11.67 8.60 9.62
C SER A 22 -10.62 9.21 10.56
N HIS A 23 -10.24 10.46 10.31
CA HIS A 23 -9.27 11.18 11.14
C HIS A 23 -9.75 11.28 12.58
N TYR A 24 -10.96 11.79 12.81
CA TYR A 24 -11.49 11.96 14.16
C TYR A 24 -11.76 10.64 14.89
N LEU A 25 -12.26 9.60 14.18
CA LEU A 25 -12.43 8.27 14.78
C LEU A 25 -11.10 7.66 15.22
N TYR A 26 -10.05 7.85 14.43
CA TYR A 26 -8.71 7.35 14.79
C TYR A 26 -8.12 8.10 15.99
N LEU A 27 -8.25 9.44 16.02
CA LEU A 27 -7.85 10.23 17.18
C LEU A 27 -8.58 9.75 18.43
N TRP A 28 -9.91 9.60 18.36
CA TRP A 28 -10.74 9.13 19.47
C TRP A 28 -10.28 7.80 20.06
N LYS A 29 -9.87 6.86 19.20
CA LYS A 29 -9.40 5.53 19.61
C LYS A 29 -8.03 5.54 20.31
N ASN A 30 -7.09 6.37 19.84
CA ASN A 30 -5.70 6.32 20.33
C ASN A 30 -5.42 7.26 21.52
N LYS A 31 -6.14 8.37 21.62
CA LYS A 31 -6.18 9.23 22.81
C LYS A 31 -7.53 9.92 22.83
N LYS A 32 -8.35 9.73 23.87
CA LYS A 32 -9.59 10.50 24.05
C LYS A 32 -9.22 11.98 23.95
N PRO A 33 -9.59 12.69 22.88
CA PRO A 33 -9.47 14.11 22.90
C PRO A 33 -10.58 14.52 23.86
N TRP A 34 -10.20 14.91 25.08
CA TRP A 34 -11.16 15.40 26.06
C TRP A 34 -12.02 16.52 25.44
N PHE A 35 -11.45 17.27 24.48
CA PHE A 35 -12.16 18.24 23.65
C PHE A 35 -13.28 17.63 22.79
N LEU A 36 -13.08 16.45 22.18
CA LEU A 36 -14.08 15.81 21.33
C LEU A 36 -15.23 15.30 22.18
N VAL A 37 -14.90 14.75 23.36
CA VAL A 37 -15.90 14.36 24.37
C VAL A 37 -16.71 15.58 24.81
N ILE A 38 -16.05 16.72 25.09
CA ILE A 38 -16.74 17.97 25.44
C ILE A 38 -17.61 18.46 24.29
N LYS A 39 -17.12 18.49 23.04
CA LYS A 39 -17.92 18.90 21.87
C LYS A 39 -19.14 18.00 21.69
N THR A 40 -19.01 16.69 21.86
CA THR A 40 -20.15 15.75 21.80
C THR A 40 -21.14 15.98 22.94
N ILE A 41 -20.66 16.20 24.16
CA ILE A 41 -21.53 16.53 25.31
C ILE A 41 -22.29 17.83 25.04
N LEU A 42 -21.61 18.87 24.57
CA LEU A 42 -22.22 20.17 24.24
C LEU A 42 -23.25 20.06 23.11
N LEU A 43 -22.99 19.23 22.10
CA LEU A 43 -23.95 18.94 21.03
C LEU A 43 -25.18 18.21 21.57
N LEU A 44 -24.98 17.20 22.42
CA LEU A 44 -26.09 16.49 23.07
C LEU A 44 -26.91 17.44 23.94
N MET A 45 -26.26 18.34 24.70
CA MET A 45 -26.93 19.40 25.47
C MET A 45 -27.76 20.32 24.58
N ALA A 46 -27.24 20.71 23.41
CA ALA A 46 -27.97 21.52 22.43
C ALA A 46 -29.21 20.79 21.90
N ILE A 47 -29.07 19.50 21.54
CA ILE A 47 -30.17 18.66 21.05
C ILE A 47 -31.23 18.48 22.14
N THR A 48 -30.84 18.20 23.39
CA THR A 48 -31.78 18.06 24.49
C THR A 48 -32.51 19.38 24.80
N GLY A 49 -31.80 20.51 24.76
CA GLY A 49 -32.41 21.83 24.93
C GLY A 49 -33.39 22.13 23.80
N PHE A 50 -33.06 21.79 22.56
CA PHE A 50 -33.93 21.95 21.40
C PHE A 50 -35.18 21.08 21.48
N ILE A 51 -35.05 19.79 21.80
CA ILE A 51 -36.19 18.90 21.99
C ILE A 51 -37.08 19.43 23.10
N GLY A 52 -36.49 19.85 24.24
CA GLY A 52 -37.22 20.45 25.35
C GLY A 52 -37.99 21.71 24.96
N ASP A 53 -37.39 22.60 24.18
CA ASP A 53 -38.03 23.85 23.71
C ASP A 53 -39.18 23.57 22.72
N VAL A 54 -39.03 22.54 21.87
CA VAL A 54 -40.08 22.08 20.95
C VAL A 54 -41.23 21.41 21.70
N THR A 55 -40.93 20.62 22.75
CA THR A 55 -41.97 19.96 23.56
C THR A 55 -42.69 20.91 24.51
N ASP A 56 -42.01 21.94 25.03
CA ASP A 56 -42.55 22.94 25.96
C ASP A 56 -43.10 24.20 25.22
N PHE A 57 -43.76 24.00 24.08
CA PHE A 57 -44.13 25.01 23.07
C PHE A 57 -44.89 26.26 23.59
N ILE A 58 -45.30 26.31 24.87
CA ILE A 58 -46.08 27.42 25.46
C ILE A 58 -45.43 28.03 26.72
N SER A 59 -44.47 27.37 27.40
CA SER A 59 -43.85 27.90 28.63
C SER A 59 -42.35 28.19 28.56
N GLY A 60 -41.69 27.85 27.43
CA GLY A 60 -40.33 28.29 27.06
C GLY A 60 -39.38 28.52 28.24
N THR A 61 -38.91 27.46 28.87
CA THR A 61 -38.02 27.60 30.04
C THR A 61 -36.68 28.22 29.58
N VAL A 62 -36.27 29.30 30.25
CA VAL A 62 -34.99 30.00 29.99
C VAL A 62 -33.81 29.02 29.98
N THR A 63 -33.91 27.94 30.76
CA THR A 63 -32.96 26.83 30.82
C THR A 63 -32.75 26.13 29.46
N ASN A 64 -33.81 25.85 28.70
CA ASN A 64 -33.69 25.19 27.38
C ASN A 64 -32.95 26.09 26.38
N ARG A 65 -33.25 27.40 26.39
CA ARG A 65 -32.57 28.38 25.54
C ARG A 65 -31.11 28.59 25.92
N LEU A 66 -30.78 28.54 27.22
CA LEU A 66 -29.40 28.57 27.71
C LEU A 66 -28.62 27.31 27.30
N LEU A 67 -29.25 26.12 27.34
CA LEU A 67 -28.64 24.87 26.87
C LEU A 67 -28.33 24.92 25.37
N ILE A 68 -29.25 25.45 24.56
CA ILE A 68 -29.03 25.67 23.13
C ILE A 68 -27.88 26.66 22.91
N ALA A 69 -27.92 27.83 23.56
CA ALA A 69 -26.89 28.86 23.40
C ALA A 69 -25.49 28.36 23.83
N ALA A 70 -25.40 27.70 25.00
CA ALA A 70 -24.16 27.10 25.47
C ALA A 70 -23.67 25.98 24.52
N GLY A 71 -24.59 25.16 24.04
CA GLY A 71 -24.32 24.08 23.08
C GLY A 71 -23.84 24.55 21.70
N PHE A 72 -24.09 25.80 21.30
CA PHE A 72 -23.56 26.38 20.05
C PHE A 72 -22.33 27.27 20.27
N LEU A 73 -22.34 28.11 21.31
CA LEU A 73 -21.25 29.07 21.56
C LEU A 73 -19.98 28.41 22.09
N LEU A 74 -20.10 27.47 23.03
CA LEU A 74 -18.93 26.81 23.63
C LEU A 74 -18.15 25.97 22.61
N PRO A 75 -18.78 25.19 21.70
CA PRO A 75 -18.02 24.53 20.64
C PRO A 75 -17.36 25.51 19.67
N GLY A 76 -17.99 26.65 19.41
CA GLY A 76 -17.42 27.73 18.60
C GLY A 76 -16.14 28.29 19.24
N ILE A 77 -16.18 28.62 20.53
CA ILE A 77 -15.02 29.09 21.30
C ILE A 77 -13.92 28.02 21.35
N LEU A 78 -14.28 26.76 21.66
CA LEU A 78 -13.32 25.65 21.67
C LEU A 78 -12.65 25.46 20.31
N THR A 79 -13.39 25.63 19.22
CA THR A 79 -12.86 25.55 17.85
C THR A 79 -11.95 26.73 17.54
N LEU A 80 -12.25 27.93 18.03
CA LEU A 80 -11.39 29.10 17.94
C LEU A 80 -10.08 28.93 18.71
N VAL A 81 -10.14 28.42 19.95
CA VAL A 81 -8.95 28.11 20.75
C VAL A 81 -8.09 27.07 20.04
N GLU A 82 -8.69 25.98 19.57
CA GLU A 82 -8.02 24.93 18.80
C GLU A 82 -7.40 25.48 17.51
N TYR A 83 -8.11 26.38 16.83
CA TYR A 83 -7.61 27.07 15.64
C TYR A 83 -6.40 27.94 15.95
N THR A 84 -6.42 28.69 17.05
CA THR A 84 -5.29 29.54 17.46
C THR A 84 -4.08 28.72 17.92
N GLU A 85 -4.29 27.65 18.70
CA GLU A 85 -3.21 26.78 19.17
C GLU A 85 -2.53 26.03 18.01
N ASN A 86 -3.31 25.67 16.98
CA ASN A 86 -2.82 24.92 15.83
C ASN A 86 -2.60 25.80 14.58
N TYR A 87 -2.63 27.12 14.72
CA TYR A 87 -2.51 28.05 13.58
C TYR A 87 -1.20 27.85 12.82
N ASN A 88 -0.08 27.76 13.56
CA ASN A 88 1.25 27.55 12.99
C ASN A 88 1.37 26.22 12.25
N ASN A 89 0.58 25.23 12.63
CA ASN A 89 0.58 23.92 11.98
C ASN A 89 0.15 24.03 10.49
N ARG A 90 -0.52 25.12 10.08
CA ARG A 90 -0.87 25.39 8.67
C ARG A 90 0.34 25.69 7.79
N PHE A 91 1.43 26.18 8.38
CA PHE A 91 2.64 26.56 7.66
C PHE A 91 3.74 25.58 7.99
N THR A 92 3.62 24.35 7.51
CA THR A 92 4.61 23.30 7.74
C THR A 92 5.06 22.63 6.45
N SER A 93 6.34 22.26 6.40
CA SER A 93 6.94 21.44 5.35
C SER A 93 7.34 20.08 5.93
N VAL A 94 7.32 19.06 5.08
CA VAL A 94 7.84 17.73 5.41
C VAL A 94 8.96 17.42 4.43
N GLU A 95 10.14 17.18 4.98
CA GLU A 95 11.33 16.86 4.21
C GLU A 95 11.88 15.51 4.68
N SER A 96 12.60 14.82 3.80
CA SER A 96 13.30 13.59 4.17
C SER A 96 14.74 13.94 4.51
N GLU A 97 15.25 13.38 5.61
CA GLU A 97 16.64 13.56 6.01
C GLU A 97 17.57 13.04 4.90
N PRO A 98 18.46 13.89 4.36
CA PRO A 98 19.35 13.49 3.27
C PRO A 98 20.23 12.30 3.66
N GLY A 99 20.32 11.31 2.77
CA GLY A 99 21.19 10.14 2.94
C GLY A 99 20.82 9.20 4.10
N VAL A 100 19.65 9.37 4.74
CA VAL A 100 19.21 8.50 5.84
C VAL A 100 19.06 7.03 5.41
N TYR A 101 18.83 6.76 4.13
CA TYR A 101 18.68 5.40 3.58
C TYR A 101 19.90 4.92 2.76
N ASP A 102 20.97 5.71 2.75
CA ASP A 102 22.18 5.38 2.02
C ASP A 102 22.94 4.25 2.73
N ALA A 103 23.48 3.33 1.94
CA ALA A 103 24.28 2.19 2.39
C ALA A 103 23.61 1.30 3.46
N VAL A 104 22.28 1.29 3.55
CA VAL A 104 21.56 0.30 4.36
C VAL A 104 21.65 -1.06 3.68
N GLU A 105 22.20 -2.03 4.40
CA GLU A 105 22.37 -3.42 4.02
C GLU A 105 21.08 -4.23 4.22
N PRO A 106 20.91 -5.32 3.45
CA PRO A 106 19.77 -6.22 3.58
C PRO A 106 19.67 -6.87 4.97
N PRO A 107 18.48 -7.37 5.35
CA PRO A 107 18.26 -8.00 6.66
C PRO A 107 19.00 -9.36 6.82
N SER A 108 19.41 -9.99 5.72
CA SER A 108 20.24 -11.20 5.75
C SER A 108 20.88 -11.45 4.38
N ARG A 109 21.86 -12.36 4.33
CA ARG A 109 22.60 -12.76 3.11
C ARG A 109 21.74 -13.28 1.96
N ASP A 110 20.51 -13.72 2.25
CA ASP A 110 19.59 -14.25 1.23
C ASP A 110 18.82 -13.15 0.49
N TRP A 111 19.07 -11.88 0.81
CA TRP A 111 18.45 -10.72 0.19
C TRP A 111 19.48 -9.90 -0.57
N VAL A 112 19.05 -9.35 -1.69
CA VAL A 112 19.86 -8.47 -2.54
C VAL A 112 19.24 -7.09 -2.53
N ARG A 113 20.07 -6.07 -2.34
CA ARG A 113 19.69 -4.67 -2.52
C ARG A 113 19.60 -4.35 -4.01
N MET A 114 18.54 -3.65 -4.38
CA MET A 114 18.38 -3.09 -5.72
C MET A 114 17.97 -1.63 -5.58
N ASP A 115 18.73 -0.74 -6.22
CA ASP A 115 18.44 0.69 -6.24
C ASP A 115 17.70 1.04 -7.54
N LEU A 116 16.47 1.52 -7.42
CA LEU A 116 15.66 1.94 -8.55
C LEU A 116 15.75 3.46 -8.73
N SER A 117 16.33 3.93 -9.82
CA SER A 117 16.38 5.35 -10.17
C SER A 117 15.05 5.79 -10.78
N THR A 118 14.25 6.51 -9.98
CA THR A 118 12.95 7.08 -10.38
C THR A 118 13.07 8.59 -10.64
N MET A 119 12.03 9.21 -11.18
CA MET A 119 11.98 10.68 -11.31
C MET A 119 12.11 11.42 -9.97
N ASN A 120 11.80 10.74 -8.84
CA ASN A 120 11.87 11.31 -7.49
C ASN A 120 13.15 10.89 -6.74
N GLY A 121 14.15 10.37 -7.45
CA GLY A 121 15.41 9.89 -6.90
C GLY A 121 15.48 8.37 -6.75
N LYS A 122 16.52 7.89 -6.06
CA LYS A 122 16.78 6.46 -5.85
C LYS A 122 15.80 5.85 -4.84
N GLU A 123 15.17 4.76 -5.20
CA GLU A 123 14.23 3.97 -4.39
C GLU A 123 14.86 2.60 -4.08
N PRO A 124 15.52 2.45 -2.93
CA PRO A 124 16.10 1.18 -2.51
C PRO A 124 15.03 0.16 -2.13
N VAL A 125 15.15 -1.03 -2.71
CA VAL A 125 14.33 -2.21 -2.39
C VAL A 125 15.22 -3.42 -2.10
N PHE A 126 14.74 -4.34 -1.28
CA PHE A 126 15.41 -5.62 -1.03
C PHE A 126 14.52 -6.76 -1.52
N ARG A 127 15.09 -7.67 -2.31
CA ARG A 127 14.40 -8.86 -2.83
C ARG A 127 15.18 -10.12 -2.51
N SER A 128 14.54 -11.29 -2.61
CA SER A 128 15.17 -12.58 -2.33
C SER A 128 14.68 -13.64 -3.30
N ASP A 129 15.59 -14.19 -4.12
CA ASP A 129 15.22 -15.24 -5.07
C ASP A 129 14.72 -16.51 -4.38
N LYS A 130 15.21 -16.78 -3.15
CA LYS A 130 14.70 -17.86 -2.31
C LYS A 130 13.25 -17.63 -1.88
N MET A 131 12.91 -16.39 -1.52
CA MET A 131 11.53 -16.02 -1.20
C MET A 131 10.64 -16.16 -2.43
N ASP A 132 11.10 -15.65 -3.57
CA ASP A 132 10.33 -15.71 -4.80
C ASP A 132 10.11 -17.17 -5.25
N ALA A 133 11.13 -18.03 -5.13
CA ALA A 133 11.01 -19.47 -5.40
C ALA A 133 10.04 -20.17 -4.44
N LEU A 134 10.08 -19.86 -3.13
CA LEU A 134 9.12 -20.37 -2.16
C LEU A 134 7.69 -19.96 -2.52
N LEU A 135 7.49 -18.68 -2.85
CA LEU A 135 6.18 -18.14 -3.21
C LEU A 135 5.67 -18.68 -4.54
N ARG A 136 6.55 -19.09 -5.48
CA ARG A 136 6.14 -19.77 -6.71
C ARG A 136 5.91 -21.28 -6.53
N SER A 137 6.54 -21.87 -5.51
CA SER A 137 6.37 -23.30 -5.23
C SER A 137 4.94 -23.64 -4.83
N GLY A 138 4.52 -24.88 -5.07
CA GLY A 138 3.26 -25.43 -4.56
C GLY A 138 3.29 -25.73 -3.04
N LYS A 139 4.38 -25.37 -2.33
CA LYS A 139 4.48 -25.60 -0.88
C LYS A 139 3.48 -24.71 -0.16
N ALA A 140 2.65 -25.34 0.67
CA ALA A 140 1.62 -24.64 1.43
C ALA A 140 2.25 -23.73 2.48
N ILE A 141 1.74 -22.50 2.60
CA ILE A 141 2.21 -21.51 3.59
C ILE A 141 1.04 -21.15 4.54
N PRO A 142 0.94 -21.81 5.71
CA PRO A 142 -0.13 -21.57 6.65
C PRO A 142 -0.13 -20.15 7.17
N LEU A 143 -1.32 -19.58 7.37
CA LEU A 143 -1.50 -18.23 7.87
C LEU A 143 -2.07 -18.23 9.28
N THR A 144 -1.40 -17.54 10.20
CA THR A 144 -1.84 -17.41 11.60
C THR A 144 -1.90 -15.95 12.02
N ARG A 145 -2.74 -15.64 13.02
CA ARG A 145 -2.91 -14.27 13.53
C ARG A 145 -2.07 -14.01 14.78
N ASP A 146 -1.31 -12.92 14.78
CA ASP A 146 -0.53 -12.46 15.92
C ASP A 146 -1.23 -11.35 16.72
N LYS A 147 -2.04 -11.73 17.71
CA LYS A 147 -2.68 -10.76 18.61
C LYS A 147 -1.68 -10.06 19.55
N ILE A 148 -0.53 -10.67 19.83
CA ILE A 148 0.49 -10.10 20.72
C ILE A 148 1.17 -8.94 20.00
N TYR A 149 1.55 -9.15 18.74
CA TYR A 149 2.10 -8.09 17.89
C TYR A 149 1.10 -6.94 17.71
N GLU A 150 -0.20 -7.21 17.47
CA GLU A 150 -1.24 -6.16 17.43
C GLU A 150 -1.28 -5.31 18.69
N LYS A 151 -1.17 -5.94 19.87
CA LYS A 151 -1.19 -5.24 21.16
C LYS A 151 0.06 -4.38 21.33
N ASN A 152 1.23 -4.89 20.94
CA ASN A 152 2.49 -4.16 21.06
C ASN A 152 2.59 -2.99 20.09
N LEU A 153 2.13 -3.14 18.84
CA LEU A 153 2.02 -2.05 17.88
C LEU A 153 1.15 -0.92 18.43
N ARG A 154 -0.04 -1.24 18.94
CA ARG A 154 -0.94 -0.24 19.56
C ARG A 154 -0.32 0.41 20.78
N ARG A 155 0.41 -0.34 21.59
CA ARG A 155 1.11 0.21 22.77
C ARG A 155 2.19 1.22 22.35
N ARG A 156 2.99 0.90 21.32
CA ARG A 156 4.00 1.81 20.76
C ARG A 156 3.36 3.09 20.22
N ILE A 157 2.34 2.97 19.38
CA ILE A 157 1.63 4.13 18.81
C ILE A 157 0.95 4.96 19.90
N GLY A 158 0.37 4.31 20.90
CA GLY A 158 -0.34 4.96 22.01
C GLY A 158 0.54 5.56 23.09
N GLU A 159 1.86 5.44 23.00
CA GLU A 159 2.80 6.05 23.96
C GLU A 159 2.60 7.58 23.97
N LYS A 160 2.38 8.16 25.16
CA LYS A 160 1.91 9.55 25.28
C LYS A 160 2.89 10.57 24.66
N GLU A 161 4.18 10.40 24.93
CA GLU A 161 5.21 11.33 24.50
C GLU A 161 5.41 11.25 22.98
N THR A 162 5.72 10.06 22.48
CA THR A 162 5.85 9.77 21.05
C THR A 162 4.62 10.18 20.25
N TRP A 163 3.41 9.89 20.74
CA TRP A 163 2.17 10.31 20.09
C TRP A 163 2.07 11.83 19.95
N THR A 164 2.29 12.56 21.05
CA THR A 164 2.11 14.02 21.09
C THR A 164 3.19 14.74 20.30
N LYS A 165 4.45 14.30 20.42
CA LYS A 165 5.61 14.98 19.83
C LYS A 165 5.86 14.59 18.38
N ILE A 166 5.56 13.35 17.99
CA ILE A 166 5.92 12.81 16.67
C ILE A 166 4.68 12.48 15.84
N TYR A 167 3.87 11.51 16.27
CA TYR A 167 2.83 10.95 15.42
C TYR A 167 1.68 11.91 15.11
N LEU A 168 1.18 12.64 16.11
CA LEU A 168 0.05 13.55 15.94
C LEU A 168 0.37 14.70 14.98
N PRO A 169 1.51 15.42 15.09
CA PRO A 169 1.89 16.45 14.13
C PRO A 169 1.94 15.95 12.68
N PHE A 170 2.58 14.80 12.43
CA PHE A 170 2.64 14.21 11.08
C PHE A 170 1.27 13.80 10.55
N LEU A 171 0.42 13.20 11.40
CA LEU A 171 -0.94 12.78 11.00
C LEU A 171 -1.81 14.00 10.63
N GLN A 172 -1.79 15.03 11.46
CA GLN A 172 -2.53 16.28 11.22
C GLN A 172 -2.05 16.97 9.95
N GLN A 173 -0.74 16.99 9.73
CA GLN A 173 -0.18 17.61 8.53
C GLN A 173 -0.64 16.89 7.25
N ASN A 174 -0.55 15.56 7.22
CA ASN A 174 -0.96 14.81 6.05
C ASN A 174 -2.46 14.92 5.79
N TYR A 175 -3.27 14.89 6.86
CA TYR A 175 -4.70 15.13 6.77
C TYR A 175 -5.02 16.51 6.16
N ARG A 176 -4.38 17.59 6.64
CA ARG A 176 -4.58 18.93 6.08
C ARG A 176 -4.18 19.02 4.61
N GLN A 177 -3.00 18.49 4.26
CA GLN A 177 -2.54 18.48 2.87
C GLN A 177 -3.50 17.74 1.95
N ALA A 178 -4.02 16.59 2.40
CA ALA A 178 -5.02 15.84 1.66
C ALA A 178 -6.32 16.64 1.48
N MET A 179 -6.80 17.31 2.51
CA MET A 179 -8.00 18.16 2.44
C MET A 179 -7.81 19.34 1.48
N TYR A 180 -6.66 20.04 1.52
CA TYR A 180 -6.38 21.17 0.64
C TYR A 180 -6.21 20.76 -0.83
N ALA A 181 -5.62 19.60 -1.07
CA ALA A 181 -5.40 19.07 -2.41
C ALA A 181 -6.59 18.25 -2.94
N GLY A 182 -7.66 18.07 -2.16
CA GLY A 182 -8.79 17.20 -2.52
C GLY A 182 -8.42 15.72 -2.66
N LYS A 183 -7.34 15.27 -2.01
CA LYS A 183 -6.83 13.90 -2.07
C LYS A 183 -7.46 13.01 -1.00
N GLN A 184 -7.46 11.70 -1.26
CA GLN A 184 -7.92 10.68 -0.32
C GLN A 184 -6.89 10.48 0.81
N PHE A 185 -7.34 10.54 2.06
CA PHE A 185 -6.58 10.25 3.28
C PHE A 185 -7.53 9.81 4.40
N TYR A 186 -8.19 8.67 4.19
CA TYR A 186 -9.08 8.04 5.17
C TYR A 186 -8.46 6.75 5.68
N ASN A 187 -8.99 6.23 6.79
CA ASN A 187 -8.39 5.11 7.50
C ASN A 187 -9.07 3.80 7.12
N GLU A 188 -8.27 2.81 6.77
CA GLU A 188 -8.74 1.50 6.35
C GLU A 188 -8.10 0.39 7.17
N LYS A 189 -8.81 -0.73 7.33
CA LYS A 189 -8.31 -1.89 8.09
C LYS A 189 -7.43 -2.74 7.20
N LYS A 190 -6.17 -2.86 7.56
CA LYS A 190 -5.15 -3.55 6.78
C LYS A 190 -4.59 -4.75 7.57
N TYR A 191 -3.79 -5.58 6.93
CA TYR A 191 -2.95 -6.54 7.64
C TYR A 191 -1.48 -6.35 7.28
N GLY A 192 -0.62 -6.67 8.24
CA GLY A 192 0.82 -6.68 8.04
C GLY A 192 1.45 -7.98 8.49
N LEU A 193 2.67 -8.25 8.03
CA LEU A 193 3.47 -9.38 8.48
C LEU A 193 4.08 -9.08 9.85
N SER A 194 3.90 -9.99 10.80
CA SER A 194 4.44 -9.89 12.15
C SER A 194 5.85 -10.46 12.29
N GLN A 195 6.30 -11.24 11.30
CA GLN A 195 7.61 -11.90 11.26
C GLN A 195 7.95 -12.26 9.81
N PRO A 196 9.20 -12.65 9.50
CA PRO A 196 9.57 -13.13 8.18
C PRO A 196 8.90 -14.47 7.89
N ILE A 197 8.71 -14.78 6.61
CA ILE A 197 8.30 -16.10 6.18
C ILE A 197 9.54 -17.01 6.26
N ASP A 198 9.44 -18.08 7.05
CA ASP A 198 10.51 -19.05 7.25
C ASP A 198 10.67 -19.95 6.01
N PHE A 199 11.88 -20.07 5.47
CA PHE A 199 12.13 -20.89 4.28
C PHE A 199 12.07 -22.40 4.56
N ALA A 200 12.52 -22.83 5.75
CA ALA A 200 12.58 -24.24 6.12
C ALA A 200 11.19 -24.77 6.46
N VAL A 201 10.47 -24.05 7.32
CA VAL A 201 9.09 -24.36 7.72
C VAL A 201 8.19 -23.17 7.39
N PRO A 202 7.74 -23.05 6.11
CA PRO A 202 6.92 -21.95 5.65
C PRO A 202 5.70 -21.78 6.52
N LYS A 203 5.64 -20.62 7.16
CA LYS A 203 4.51 -20.16 7.96
C LYS A 203 4.53 -18.65 7.95
N ALA A 204 3.35 -18.07 7.82
CA ALA A 204 3.16 -16.64 7.90
C ALA A 204 2.36 -16.29 9.15
N LYS A 205 2.80 -15.22 9.80
CA LYS A 205 2.08 -14.64 10.94
C LYS A 205 1.71 -13.22 10.57
N VAL A 206 0.42 -12.90 10.66
CA VAL A 206 -0.11 -11.58 10.32
C VAL A 206 -0.80 -10.95 11.51
N HIS A 207 -0.83 -9.62 11.53
CA HIS A 207 -1.53 -8.86 12.54
C HIS A 207 -2.46 -7.85 11.88
N LYS A 208 -3.53 -7.48 12.59
CA LYS A 208 -4.43 -6.43 12.15
C LYS A 208 -3.83 -5.04 12.44
N THR A 209 -3.77 -4.22 11.41
CA THR A 209 -3.27 -2.85 11.45
C THR A 209 -4.25 -1.92 10.70
N CYS A 210 -3.87 -0.68 10.45
CA CYS A 210 -4.62 0.24 9.59
C CYS A 210 -3.72 1.20 8.81
N TYR A 211 -4.27 1.83 7.79
CA TYR A 211 -3.53 2.73 6.90
C TYR A 211 -2.81 3.85 7.67
N PHE A 212 -3.44 4.41 8.72
CA PHE A 212 -2.78 5.41 9.55
C PHE A 212 -1.64 4.84 10.40
N ASP A 213 -1.74 3.60 10.90
CA ASP A 213 -0.63 2.94 11.59
C ASP A 213 0.56 2.78 10.63
N THR A 214 0.30 2.42 9.35
CA THR A 214 1.32 2.33 8.28
C THR A 214 1.96 3.69 8.01
N TYR A 215 1.16 4.74 7.88
CA TYR A 215 1.69 6.09 7.71
C TYR A 215 2.66 6.45 8.84
N LEU A 216 2.25 6.23 10.09
CA LEU A 216 3.02 6.61 11.29
C LEU A 216 4.24 5.74 11.59
N THR A 217 4.27 4.48 11.13
CA THR A 217 5.35 3.55 11.52
C THR A 217 6.20 3.06 10.36
N ASN A 218 5.75 3.23 9.11
CA ASN A 218 6.48 2.84 7.91
C ASN A 218 6.77 4.01 6.98
N ILE A 219 5.94 5.06 6.93
CA ILE A 219 6.07 6.15 5.93
C ILE A 219 6.77 7.41 6.48
N ILE A 220 6.58 7.76 7.75
CA ILE A 220 7.26 8.92 8.36
C ILE A 220 8.71 8.70 8.80
N PRO A 221 9.23 7.48 9.04
CA PRO A 221 10.64 7.30 9.37
C PRO A 221 11.57 8.02 8.38
N GLY A 222 12.60 8.67 8.91
CA GLY A 222 13.54 9.49 8.15
C GLY A 222 12.97 10.84 7.69
N LYS A 223 11.81 11.27 8.18
CA LYS A 223 11.22 12.58 7.84
C LYS A 223 11.31 13.58 8.99
N ILE A 224 11.43 14.85 8.61
CA ILE A 224 11.41 16.00 9.52
C ILE A 224 10.24 16.89 9.10
N LEU A 225 9.41 17.25 10.09
CA LEU A 225 8.34 18.23 9.95
C LEU A 225 8.82 19.56 10.54
N THR A 226 8.78 20.63 9.76
CA THR A 226 9.27 21.96 10.15
C THR A 226 8.16 23.00 10.04
N TYR A 227 8.10 23.95 10.99
CA TYR A 227 7.25 25.14 10.88
C TYR A 227 7.91 26.20 9.99
N ASN A 228 7.38 26.43 8.80
CA ASN A 228 7.97 27.28 7.75
C ASN A 228 8.27 28.70 8.21
N GLN A 229 7.40 29.28 9.04
CA GLN A 229 7.55 30.67 9.50
C GLN A 229 8.66 30.84 10.54
N MET A 230 8.89 29.81 11.36
CA MET A 230 9.85 29.87 12.47
C MET A 230 11.13 29.10 12.17
N GLN A 231 11.16 28.31 11.09
CA GLN A 231 12.23 27.36 10.76
C GLN A 231 12.57 26.43 11.93
N THR A 232 11.57 26.11 12.76
CA THR A 232 11.72 25.22 13.91
C THR A 232 11.16 23.84 13.61
N VAL A 233 11.85 22.81 14.12
CA VAL A 233 11.41 21.42 13.99
C VAL A 233 10.15 21.21 14.84
N ALA A 234 9.07 20.82 14.18
CA ALA A 234 7.80 20.46 14.79
C ALA A 234 7.78 19.00 15.27
N ALA A 235 8.35 18.11 14.46
CA ALA A 235 8.50 16.69 14.77
C ALA A 235 9.68 16.11 13.98
N ASN A 236 10.47 15.24 14.61
CA ASN A 236 11.60 14.57 13.98
C ASN A 236 11.41 13.04 14.03
N ALA A 237 11.18 12.42 12.89
CA ALA A 237 11.14 10.96 12.74
C ALA A 237 12.43 10.40 12.11
N ALA A 238 13.50 11.19 12.02
CA ALA A 238 14.84 10.76 11.63
C ALA A 238 15.68 10.25 12.82
N ASP A 239 15.17 10.34 14.06
CA ASP A 239 15.85 9.77 15.21
C ASP A 239 15.96 8.24 15.09
N PRO A 240 17.07 7.61 15.55
CA PRO A 240 17.33 6.18 15.40
C PRO A 240 16.19 5.24 15.84
N ASP A 241 15.41 5.63 16.85
CA ASP A 241 14.29 4.86 17.38
C ASP A 241 13.13 4.66 16.40
N PHE A 242 13.07 5.47 15.33
CA PHE A 242 12.04 5.39 14.29
C PHE A 242 12.54 4.75 13.01
N LEU A 243 13.86 4.69 12.82
CA LEU A 243 14.45 4.22 11.58
C LEU A 243 14.24 2.70 11.42
N PRO A 244 14.06 2.23 10.17
CA PRO A 244 13.79 0.82 9.91
C PRO A 244 15.06 -0.04 9.91
N TYR A 245 16.19 0.49 10.38
CA TYR A 245 17.47 -0.18 10.44
C TYR A 245 18.15 0.07 11.78
N TYR A 246 19.08 -0.80 12.15
CA TYR A 246 20.02 -0.58 13.24
C TYR A 246 21.42 -0.38 12.70
N THR A 247 22.29 0.22 13.51
CA THR A 247 23.72 0.30 13.23
C THR A 247 24.44 -0.75 14.07
N ASP A 248 25.24 -1.61 13.43
CA ASP A 248 26.03 -2.63 14.13
C ASP A 248 27.30 -2.03 14.78
N THR A 249 28.08 -2.88 15.45
CA THR A 249 29.33 -2.48 16.11
C THR A 249 30.43 -1.99 15.15
N GLU A 250 30.32 -2.32 13.86
CA GLU A 250 31.23 -1.87 12.80
C GLU A 250 30.76 -0.57 12.13
N GLY A 251 29.61 -0.03 12.54
CA GLY A 251 29.03 1.17 11.96
C GLY A 251 28.21 0.92 10.70
N LYS A 252 27.97 -0.34 10.30
CA LYS A 252 27.14 -0.68 9.15
C LYS A 252 25.67 -0.65 9.53
N ARG A 253 24.83 -0.19 8.60
CA ARG A 253 23.38 -0.06 8.81
C ARG A 253 22.69 -1.26 8.21
N HIS A 254 21.88 -1.97 9.00
CA HIS A 254 21.16 -3.18 8.57
C HIS A 254 19.66 -3.00 8.74
N LEU A 255 18.89 -3.24 7.68
CA LEU A 255 17.43 -3.23 7.78
C LEU A 255 16.97 -4.25 8.83
N TYR A 256 16.11 -3.83 9.76
CA TYR A 256 15.49 -4.75 10.71
C TYR A 256 14.73 -5.85 9.98
N THR A 257 14.89 -7.07 10.47
CA THR A 257 14.05 -8.21 10.10
C THR A 257 12.60 -7.93 10.51
N LEU A 258 11.64 -8.42 9.72
CA LEU A 258 10.22 -8.26 10.05
C LEU A 258 9.96 -8.79 11.46
N GLY A 259 9.23 -8.02 12.27
CA GLY A 259 8.88 -8.42 13.63
C GLY A 259 9.82 -7.92 14.73
N GLU A 260 11.03 -7.48 14.41
CA GLU A 260 11.98 -6.96 15.41
C GLU A 260 11.56 -5.59 15.96
N THR A 261 10.97 -4.76 15.09
CA THR A 261 10.33 -3.51 15.50
C THR A 261 8.82 -3.66 15.39
N PHE A 262 8.07 -3.09 16.34
CA PHE A 262 6.61 -3.06 16.30
C PHE A 262 6.16 -1.95 15.34
N THR A 263 6.05 -2.27 14.06
CA THR A 263 5.59 -1.38 12.98
C THR A 263 4.41 -2.03 12.27
N SER A 264 3.65 -1.25 11.49
CA SER A 264 2.46 -1.75 10.80
C SER A 264 2.79 -2.87 9.82
N ASN A 265 3.93 -2.78 9.12
CA ASN A 265 4.40 -3.78 8.15
C ASN A 265 3.30 -4.27 7.21
N GLU A 266 2.40 -3.34 6.85
CA GLU A 266 1.28 -3.60 5.97
C GLU A 266 1.76 -4.27 4.68
N CYS A 267 1.04 -5.29 4.20
CA CYS A 267 1.40 -5.91 2.94
C CYS A 267 0.93 -5.04 1.76
N GLY A 268 1.80 -4.78 0.80
CA GLY A 268 1.40 -4.38 -0.54
C GLY A 268 1.09 -5.60 -1.41
N VAL A 269 0.19 -5.45 -2.37
CA VAL A 269 -0.14 -6.45 -3.38
C VAL A 269 -0.22 -5.78 -4.74
N THR A 270 0.47 -6.35 -5.71
CA THR A 270 0.61 -5.78 -7.06
C THR A 270 0.50 -6.88 -8.10
N THR A 271 -0.33 -6.70 -9.13
CA THR A 271 -0.47 -7.66 -10.22
C THR A 271 -0.43 -6.98 -11.58
N LEU A 272 0.24 -7.65 -12.51
CA LEU A 272 0.19 -7.35 -13.94
C LEU A 272 -0.89 -8.24 -14.59
N LEU A 273 -1.80 -7.65 -15.36
CA LEU A 273 -2.86 -8.34 -16.08
C LEU A 273 -2.40 -8.66 -17.49
N ILE A 274 -2.44 -9.94 -17.84
CA ILE A 274 -2.26 -10.44 -19.19
C ILE A 274 -3.63 -10.50 -19.87
N LYS A 275 -3.74 -9.80 -20.99
CA LYS A 275 -4.87 -9.86 -21.90
C LYS A 275 -4.72 -11.08 -22.82
N PRO A 276 -5.81 -11.71 -23.29
CA PRO A 276 -5.80 -12.84 -24.24
C PRO A 276 -5.19 -12.59 -25.61
N ASN A 277 -4.80 -11.36 -25.94
CA ASN A 277 -4.01 -11.00 -27.13
C ASN A 277 -2.52 -10.83 -26.80
N ASP A 278 -2.05 -11.48 -25.74
CA ASP A 278 -0.65 -11.54 -25.31
C ASP A 278 -0.06 -10.17 -25.03
N ARG A 279 -0.85 -9.34 -24.33
CA ARG A 279 -0.44 -8.01 -23.89
C ARG A 279 -0.56 -7.85 -22.39
N ILE A 280 0.41 -7.17 -21.80
CA ILE A 280 0.36 -6.79 -20.39
C ILE A 280 -0.19 -5.38 -20.28
N CYS A 281 -1.24 -5.21 -19.50
CA CYS A 281 -1.87 -3.91 -19.32
C CYS A 281 -1.15 -3.10 -18.23
N LEU A 282 -0.67 -1.91 -18.55
CA LEU A 282 -0.18 -0.95 -17.56
C LEU A 282 -1.11 0.27 -17.55
N TRP A 283 -1.46 0.74 -16.36
CA TRP A 283 -2.19 1.98 -16.22
C TRP A 283 -1.24 3.17 -16.05
N SER A 284 -1.78 4.39 -16.07
CA SER A 284 -1.08 5.58 -15.60
C SER A 284 -1.74 6.07 -14.32
N GLN A 285 -0.95 6.38 -13.30
CA GLN A 285 -1.48 6.85 -12.02
C GLN A 285 -2.18 8.20 -12.19
N ASN A 286 -3.41 8.31 -11.69
CA ASN A 286 -4.15 9.55 -11.71
C ASN A 286 -3.41 10.69 -10.98
N ARG A 287 -3.60 11.93 -11.44
CA ARG A 287 -3.08 13.15 -10.82
C ARG A 287 -3.59 13.38 -9.39
N MET A 288 -4.73 12.78 -9.05
CA MET A 288 -5.32 12.86 -7.70
C MET A 288 -4.66 11.93 -6.67
N ALA A 289 -3.83 10.97 -7.10
CA ALA A 289 -3.17 10.05 -6.17
C ALA A 289 -2.16 10.77 -5.24
N GLN A 290 -1.94 10.21 -4.05
CA GLN A 290 -0.97 10.75 -3.09
C GLN A 290 0.49 10.45 -3.48
N CYS A 291 0.74 9.38 -4.24
CA CYS A 291 2.07 8.94 -4.65
C CYS A 291 2.13 8.71 -6.17
N SER A 292 3.31 8.84 -6.76
CA SER A 292 3.63 8.37 -8.13
C SER A 292 2.78 8.96 -9.27
N THR A 293 2.28 10.20 -9.12
CA THR A 293 1.49 10.92 -10.13
C THR A 293 2.12 10.89 -11.53
N GLY A 294 1.37 10.39 -12.53
CA GLY A 294 1.77 10.38 -13.94
C GLY A 294 2.74 9.26 -14.33
N LEU A 295 3.16 8.41 -13.39
CA LEU A 295 3.95 7.21 -13.70
C LEU A 295 3.03 6.08 -14.18
N LEU A 296 3.61 5.16 -14.96
CA LEU A 296 3.02 3.87 -15.28
C LEU A 296 2.97 3.01 -14.03
N VAL A 297 1.84 2.32 -13.86
CA VAL A 297 1.56 1.44 -12.74
C VAL A 297 1.05 0.10 -13.24
N ALA A 298 1.10 -0.90 -12.39
CA ALA A 298 0.60 -2.23 -12.70
C ALA A 298 -0.93 -2.20 -12.90
N SER A 299 -1.52 -3.31 -13.35
CA SER A 299 -2.96 -3.36 -13.63
C SER A 299 -3.84 -3.36 -12.38
N GLY A 300 -3.27 -3.76 -11.25
CA GLY A 300 -3.84 -3.64 -9.91
C GLY A 300 -2.70 -3.50 -8.91
N SER A 301 -2.69 -2.46 -8.08
CA SER A 301 -1.60 -2.21 -7.14
C SER A 301 -2.07 -1.43 -5.92
N GLY A 302 -2.10 -2.08 -4.76
CA GLY A 302 -2.51 -1.40 -3.55
C GLY A 302 -2.07 -2.06 -2.26
N SER A 303 -2.74 -1.68 -1.19
CA SER A 303 -2.44 -2.14 0.17
C SER A 303 -3.44 -3.21 0.57
N ALA A 304 -2.93 -4.32 1.08
CA ALA A 304 -3.74 -5.49 1.38
C ALA A 304 -4.66 -5.25 2.59
N ASP A 305 -5.93 -5.58 2.39
CA ASP A 305 -7.00 -5.35 3.34
C ASP A 305 -7.10 -6.48 4.35
N TRP A 306 -7.50 -6.17 5.59
CA TRP A 306 -7.78 -7.21 6.59
C TRP A 306 -8.82 -8.22 6.08
N ASN A 307 -9.72 -7.78 5.19
CA ASN A 307 -10.73 -8.64 4.59
C ASN A 307 -10.15 -9.65 3.60
N ASP A 308 -8.99 -9.37 3.00
CA ASP A 308 -8.31 -10.25 2.04
C ASP A 308 -7.79 -11.50 2.76
N CYS A 309 -7.37 -11.38 4.03
CA CYS A 309 -6.73 -12.47 4.77
C CYS A 309 -7.61 -13.15 5.84
N LYS A 310 -8.59 -12.45 6.43
CA LYS A 310 -9.29 -12.90 7.65
C LYS A 310 -9.93 -14.29 7.56
N LYS A 311 -10.40 -14.69 6.37
CA LYS A 311 -11.09 -15.97 6.12
C LYS A 311 -10.13 -17.14 5.93
N PHE A 312 -8.84 -16.85 5.71
CA PHE A 312 -7.79 -17.83 5.47
C PHE A 312 -6.88 -18.05 6.69
N ILE A 313 -7.20 -17.42 7.83
CA ILE A 313 -6.49 -17.68 9.09
C ILE A 313 -6.79 -19.12 9.51
N GLY A 314 -5.73 -19.92 9.67
CA GLY A 314 -5.83 -21.36 9.95
C GLY A 314 -5.87 -22.24 8.71
N ASP A 315 -5.91 -21.67 7.50
CA ASP A 315 -5.81 -22.42 6.24
C ASP A 315 -4.36 -22.87 6.01
N PRO A 316 -4.11 -24.14 5.61
CA PRO A 316 -2.77 -24.66 5.33
C PRO A 316 -1.99 -23.87 4.27
N ASP A 317 -2.67 -23.21 3.33
CA ASP A 317 -2.06 -22.34 2.33
C ASP A 317 -2.63 -20.92 2.39
N GLY A 318 -2.93 -20.47 3.61
CA GLY A 318 -3.67 -19.24 3.85
C GLY A 318 -2.96 -17.98 3.38
N LEU A 319 -1.61 -17.92 3.39
CA LEU A 319 -0.89 -16.73 2.94
C LEU A 319 -1.12 -16.51 1.45
N ARG A 320 -0.93 -17.55 0.64
CA ARG A 320 -1.07 -17.47 -0.81
C ARG A 320 -2.47 -17.02 -1.20
N LYS A 321 -3.49 -17.65 -0.60
CA LYS A 321 -4.90 -17.30 -0.82
C LYS A 321 -5.20 -15.85 -0.44
N ALA A 322 -4.63 -15.37 0.67
CA ALA A 322 -4.80 -13.98 1.11
C ALA A 322 -4.17 -12.97 0.12
N VAL A 323 -2.93 -13.22 -0.29
CA VAL A 323 -2.21 -12.36 -1.25
C VAL A 323 -2.91 -12.34 -2.61
N VAL A 324 -3.31 -13.51 -3.13
CA VAL A 324 -4.07 -13.64 -4.38
C VAL A 324 -5.39 -12.87 -4.30
N THR A 325 -6.16 -13.05 -3.21
CA THR A 325 -7.42 -12.32 -3.01
C THR A 325 -7.20 -10.81 -3.01
N GLY A 326 -6.11 -10.32 -2.42
CA GLY A 326 -5.75 -8.90 -2.46
C GLY A 326 -5.40 -8.42 -3.87
N MET A 327 -4.57 -9.16 -4.60
CA MET A 327 -4.21 -8.83 -5.98
C MET A 327 -5.42 -8.77 -6.91
N GLU A 328 -6.32 -9.76 -6.83
CA GLU A 328 -7.53 -9.79 -7.66
C GLU A 328 -8.52 -8.68 -7.27
N ARG A 329 -8.59 -8.31 -5.98
CA ARG A 329 -9.39 -7.18 -5.51
C ARG A 329 -8.88 -5.87 -6.10
N GLU A 330 -7.59 -5.56 -5.94
CA GLU A 330 -6.98 -4.33 -6.48
C GLU A 330 -7.13 -4.28 -8.01
N LEU A 331 -6.93 -5.42 -8.68
CA LEU A 331 -7.16 -5.52 -10.12
C LEU A 331 -8.61 -5.16 -10.50
N TRP A 332 -9.59 -5.66 -9.76
CA TRP A 332 -11.00 -5.33 -10.00
C TRP A 332 -11.30 -3.85 -9.74
N GLU A 333 -10.76 -3.28 -8.65
CA GLU A 333 -10.95 -1.87 -8.26
C GLU A 333 -10.37 -0.92 -9.31
N GLU A 334 -9.19 -1.21 -9.85
CA GLU A 334 -8.52 -0.33 -10.82
C GLU A 334 -8.95 -0.59 -12.28
N SER A 335 -9.34 -1.82 -12.65
CA SER A 335 -9.53 -2.23 -14.04
C SER A 335 -10.98 -2.38 -14.49
N ASN A 336 -11.96 -2.27 -13.59
CA ASN A 336 -13.38 -2.49 -13.93
C ASN A 336 -14.23 -1.32 -13.41
N GLY A 337 -13.98 -0.13 -13.97
CA GLY A 337 -14.62 1.16 -13.59
C GLY A 337 -16.14 1.27 -13.81
N THR A 338 -16.85 0.16 -14.06
CA THR A 338 -18.31 0.13 -13.98
C THR A 338 -18.76 -1.00 -13.05
N ARG A 339 -19.43 -0.64 -11.95
CA ARG A 339 -20.14 -1.57 -11.05
C ARG A 339 -21.21 -2.43 -11.75
N ALA A 340 -21.34 -2.33 -13.09
CA ALA A 340 -22.28 -3.06 -13.92
C ALA A 340 -21.98 -4.57 -13.94
N ASN A 341 -20.70 -4.96 -13.87
CA ASN A 341 -20.32 -6.36 -13.71
C ASN A 341 -20.21 -6.71 -12.23
N GLN A 342 -20.92 -7.76 -11.79
CA GLN A 342 -20.83 -8.24 -10.41
C GLN A 342 -19.38 -8.66 -10.13
N LYS A 343 -18.74 -8.05 -9.11
CA LYS A 343 -17.39 -8.41 -8.62
C LYS A 343 -17.12 -9.91 -8.64
N LYS A 344 -18.11 -10.69 -8.20
CA LYS A 344 -18.05 -12.16 -8.17
C LYS A 344 -17.83 -12.80 -9.55
N ALA A 345 -18.47 -12.28 -10.60
CA ALA A 345 -18.34 -12.81 -11.96
C ALA A 345 -16.97 -12.49 -12.56
N PHE A 346 -16.47 -11.27 -12.34
CA PHE A 346 -15.12 -10.89 -12.76
C PHE A 346 -14.07 -11.76 -12.08
N LEU A 347 -14.10 -11.84 -10.74
CA LEU A 347 -13.14 -12.63 -9.96
C LEU A 347 -13.19 -14.13 -10.28
N ALA A 348 -14.34 -14.66 -10.70
CA ALA A 348 -14.45 -16.06 -11.14
C ALA A 348 -13.71 -16.35 -12.45
N CYS A 349 -13.35 -15.32 -13.21
CA CYS A 349 -12.65 -15.43 -14.48
C CYS A 349 -11.21 -14.93 -14.41
N VAL A 350 -10.70 -14.62 -13.21
CA VAL A 350 -9.32 -14.21 -13.00
C VAL A 350 -8.57 -15.38 -12.39
N GLU A 351 -7.41 -15.69 -12.96
CA GLU A 351 -6.43 -16.58 -12.34
C GLU A 351 -5.17 -15.76 -12.03
N THR A 352 -4.74 -15.77 -10.77
CA THR A 352 -3.58 -15.00 -10.31
C THR A 352 -2.52 -15.89 -9.69
N ARG A 353 -1.25 -15.63 -10.03
CA ARG A 353 -0.06 -16.30 -9.47
C ARG A 353 0.92 -15.27 -8.92
N ILE A 354 1.49 -15.56 -7.76
CA ILE A 354 2.52 -14.73 -7.12
C ILE A 354 3.85 -15.02 -7.83
N THR A 355 4.54 -13.98 -8.28
CA THR A 355 5.82 -14.10 -8.99
C THR A 355 7.00 -13.69 -8.13
N GLY A 356 6.80 -12.82 -7.14
CA GLY A 356 7.89 -12.39 -6.27
C GLY A 356 7.45 -11.56 -5.07
N TYR A 357 8.45 -11.12 -4.31
CA TYR A 357 8.31 -10.35 -3.09
C TYR A 357 9.48 -9.41 -2.88
N PHE A 358 9.21 -8.22 -2.35
CA PHE A 358 10.27 -7.29 -1.95
C PHE A 358 9.92 -6.50 -0.69
N ARG A 359 10.95 -5.86 -0.12
CA ARG A 359 10.82 -4.90 0.99
C ARG A 359 11.27 -3.52 0.52
N TRP A 360 10.42 -2.52 0.71
CA TRP A 360 10.69 -1.14 0.28
C TRP A 360 11.30 -0.33 1.42
N LEU A 361 12.60 -0.03 1.33
CA LEU A 361 13.36 0.58 2.43
C LEU A 361 12.82 1.96 2.83
N LYS A 362 12.59 2.85 1.86
CA LYS A 362 12.01 4.19 2.10
C LYS A 362 10.57 4.18 2.65
N LYS A 363 9.90 3.03 2.61
CA LYS A 363 8.62 2.79 3.31
C LYS A 363 8.82 1.91 4.55
N GLY A 364 9.91 2.11 5.28
CA GLY A 364 10.18 1.43 6.53
C GLY A 364 10.40 -0.08 6.38
N GLY A 365 10.87 -0.54 5.22
CA GLY A 365 11.00 -1.97 4.91
C GLY A 365 9.65 -2.69 4.75
N LYS A 366 8.59 -1.96 4.40
CA LYS A 366 7.24 -2.51 4.11
C LYS A 366 7.34 -3.64 3.09
N SER A 367 6.63 -4.74 3.36
CA SER A 367 6.54 -5.90 2.48
C SER A 367 5.60 -5.68 1.30
N GLU A 368 5.97 -6.18 0.13
CA GLU A 368 5.12 -6.12 -1.06
C GLU A 368 5.22 -7.39 -1.90
N PHE A 369 4.07 -7.96 -2.24
CA PHE A 369 3.95 -9.14 -3.09
C PHE A 369 3.63 -8.70 -4.52
N VAL A 370 4.32 -9.27 -5.49
CA VAL A 370 4.07 -9.02 -6.92
C VAL A 370 3.63 -10.30 -7.60
N GLY A 371 2.77 -10.17 -8.60
CA GLY A 371 2.15 -11.29 -9.30
C GLY A 371 1.67 -10.97 -10.70
N LEU A 372 1.08 -12.00 -11.31
CA LEU A 372 0.48 -11.95 -12.63
C LEU A 372 -0.92 -12.50 -12.56
N SER A 373 -1.82 -11.84 -13.27
CA SER A 373 -3.21 -12.23 -13.43
C SER A 373 -3.50 -12.47 -14.91
N ARG A 374 -4.36 -13.43 -15.22
CA ARG A 374 -4.92 -13.61 -16.57
C ARG A 374 -6.43 -13.69 -16.51
N LEU A 375 -7.08 -13.21 -17.57
CA LEU A 375 -8.50 -13.48 -17.78
C LEU A 375 -8.67 -14.84 -18.47
N THR A 376 -9.41 -15.74 -17.86
CA THR A 376 -9.77 -17.04 -18.45
C THR A 376 -10.96 -16.94 -19.40
N ASP A 377 -11.79 -15.89 -19.26
CA ASP A 377 -12.92 -15.60 -20.16
C ASP A 377 -12.68 -14.27 -20.91
N ARG A 378 -12.71 -14.35 -22.25
CA ARG A 378 -12.53 -13.22 -23.16
C ARG A 378 -13.69 -12.23 -23.14
N SER A 379 -14.87 -12.63 -22.65
CA SER A 379 -16.06 -11.76 -22.58
C SER A 379 -15.83 -10.50 -21.73
N PHE A 380 -14.95 -10.59 -20.72
CA PHE A 380 -14.61 -9.47 -19.84
C PHE A 380 -13.61 -8.47 -20.45
N LEU A 381 -13.00 -8.77 -21.61
CA LEU A 381 -12.02 -7.87 -22.21
C LEU A 381 -12.59 -6.50 -22.59
N GLY A 382 -13.79 -6.49 -23.16
CA GLY A 382 -14.48 -5.25 -23.52
C GLY A 382 -14.92 -4.43 -22.31
N SER A 383 -14.90 -5.02 -21.11
CA SER A 383 -15.24 -4.35 -19.85
C SER A 383 -14.03 -3.84 -19.06
N LEU A 384 -12.81 -4.15 -19.49
CA LEU A 384 -11.61 -3.59 -18.87
C LEU A 384 -11.51 -2.11 -19.22
N SER A 385 -11.72 -1.26 -18.22
CA SER A 385 -11.58 0.18 -18.34
C SER A 385 -11.03 0.75 -17.03
N PRO A 386 -10.07 1.69 -17.11
CA PRO A 386 -9.49 2.29 -15.91
C PRO A 386 -10.57 2.95 -15.05
N GLU A 387 -10.55 2.71 -13.74
CA GLU A 387 -11.34 3.50 -12.80
C GLU A 387 -10.73 4.89 -12.70
N VAL A 388 -11.35 5.86 -13.38
CA VAL A 388 -10.81 7.21 -13.61
C VAL A 388 -10.52 7.96 -12.31
N SER A 389 -11.09 7.57 -11.16
CA SER A 389 -10.69 8.13 -9.88
C SER A 389 -9.32 7.68 -9.38
N GLU A 390 -8.87 6.49 -9.76
CA GLU A 390 -7.64 5.87 -9.24
C GLU A 390 -6.52 5.89 -10.29
N VAL A 391 -6.87 5.51 -11.53
CA VAL A 391 -5.95 5.35 -12.65
C VAL A 391 -6.54 5.90 -13.95
N THR A 392 -5.69 6.16 -14.92
CA THR A 392 -6.09 6.51 -16.29
C THR A 392 -5.50 5.51 -17.28
N ALA A 393 -5.96 5.55 -18.54
CA ALA A 393 -5.39 4.74 -19.60
C ALA A 393 -3.86 4.91 -19.67
N GLY A 394 -3.14 3.80 -19.63
CA GLY A 394 -1.68 3.77 -19.75
C GLY A 394 -1.26 3.18 -21.09
N LEU A 395 -0.49 2.09 -21.06
CA LEU A 395 0.02 1.42 -22.25
C LEU A 395 -0.17 -0.10 -22.13
N ASP A 396 -0.14 -0.78 -23.28
CA ASP A 396 -0.05 -2.23 -23.33
C ASP A 396 1.36 -2.63 -23.77
N LEU A 397 2.04 -3.46 -22.97
CA LEU A 397 3.31 -4.07 -23.36
C LEU A 397 3.02 -5.31 -24.21
N GLN A 398 3.82 -5.48 -25.27
CA GLN A 398 3.81 -6.68 -26.09
C GLN A 398 4.44 -7.85 -25.32
N ALA A 399 3.79 -9.01 -25.36
CA ALA A 399 4.21 -10.23 -24.70
C ALA A 399 3.88 -11.49 -25.53
N GLU A 400 3.87 -11.37 -26.87
CA GLU A 400 3.61 -12.52 -27.76
C GLU A 400 4.69 -13.61 -27.64
N SER A 401 5.90 -13.25 -27.20
CA SER A 401 6.96 -14.20 -26.85
C SER A 401 7.83 -13.68 -25.70
N ILE A 402 8.64 -14.55 -25.09
CA ILE A 402 9.62 -14.16 -24.06
C ILE A 402 10.60 -13.13 -24.60
N ALA A 403 11.11 -13.31 -25.83
CA ALA A 403 12.00 -12.35 -26.46
C ALA A 403 11.36 -10.96 -26.64
N VAL A 404 10.12 -10.93 -27.14
CA VAL A 404 9.36 -9.68 -27.34
C VAL A 404 9.09 -9.00 -26.00
N LEU A 405 8.67 -9.76 -24.99
CA LEU A 405 8.43 -9.25 -23.64
C LEU A 405 9.71 -8.67 -23.02
N GLN A 406 10.85 -9.35 -23.14
CA GLN A 406 12.12 -8.87 -22.61
C GLN A 406 12.53 -7.55 -23.25
N LYS A 407 12.36 -7.42 -24.57
CA LYS A 407 12.60 -6.17 -25.28
C LYS A 407 11.67 -5.06 -24.79
N ALA A 408 10.37 -5.34 -24.69
CA ALA A 408 9.39 -4.37 -24.21
C ALA A 408 9.67 -3.91 -22.77
N ILE A 409 10.06 -4.83 -21.87
CA ILE A 409 10.47 -4.49 -20.50
C ILE A 409 11.76 -3.64 -20.53
N GLY A 410 12.75 -4.01 -21.35
CA GLY A 410 14.04 -3.31 -21.45
C GLY A 410 13.92 -1.84 -21.90
N GLU A 411 12.88 -1.50 -22.66
CA GLU A 411 12.56 -0.11 -23.03
C GLU A 411 12.11 0.74 -21.83
N HIS A 412 11.64 0.10 -20.76
CA HIS A 412 11.10 0.75 -19.55
C HIS A 412 11.94 0.52 -18.28
N LEU A 413 12.76 -0.52 -18.27
CA LEU A 413 13.64 -0.92 -17.19
C LEU A 413 15.05 -1.15 -17.76
N ARG A 414 15.96 -0.20 -17.54
CA ARG A 414 17.35 -0.33 -17.97
C ARG A 414 18.25 -0.53 -16.76
N LYS A 415 19.06 -1.59 -16.79
CA LYS A 415 20.10 -1.79 -15.79
C LYS A 415 21.36 -1.05 -16.23
N GLU A 416 21.85 -0.16 -15.39
CA GLU A 416 23.09 0.58 -15.59
C GLU A 416 24.30 -0.28 -15.19
N GLU A 417 25.51 0.13 -15.61
CA GLU A 417 26.77 -0.58 -15.31
C GLU A 417 27.06 -0.69 -13.80
N ASP A 418 26.61 0.30 -13.02
CA ASP A 418 26.75 0.33 -11.56
C ASP A 418 25.74 -0.58 -10.82
N GLY A 419 24.87 -1.28 -11.56
CA GLY A 419 23.82 -2.14 -11.03
C GLY A 419 22.52 -1.43 -10.65
N THR A 420 22.45 -0.09 -10.77
CA THR A 420 21.22 0.69 -10.61
C THR A 420 20.25 0.39 -11.73
N TYR A 421 18.95 0.37 -11.44
CA TYR A 421 17.91 0.23 -12.47
C TYR A 421 17.24 1.57 -12.74
N THR A 422 17.37 2.09 -13.95
CA THR A 422 16.70 3.31 -14.40
C THR A 422 15.27 3.00 -14.84
N VAL A 423 14.30 3.60 -14.15
CA VAL A 423 12.85 3.40 -14.36
C VAL A 423 12.15 4.75 -14.52
N PRO A 424 12.37 5.42 -15.66
CA PRO A 424 11.96 6.81 -15.83
C PRO A 424 10.44 6.97 -15.91
N ARG A 425 9.71 5.87 -16.15
CA ARG A 425 8.27 5.90 -16.43
C ARG A 425 7.43 4.98 -15.54
N CYS A 426 8.01 4.10 -14.73
CA CYS A 426 7.24 3.14 -13.91
C CYS A 426 7.36 3.47 -12.41
N ASN A 427 6.32 3.20 -11.63
CA ASN A 427 6.42 3.21 -10.18
C ASN A 427 7.18 1.97 -9.68
N VAL A 428 7.67 2.02 -8.43
CA VAL A 428 8.47 0.94 -7.81
C VAL A 428 7.75 -0.41 -7.89
N SER A 429 6.48 -0.47 -7.51
CA SER A 429 5.66 -1.68 -7.52
C SER A 429 5.57 -2.33 -8.90
N CYS A 430 5.28 -1.54 -9.94
CA CYS A 430 5.22 -1.98 -11.34
C CYS A 430 6.59 -2.46 -11.83
N THR A 431 7.65 -1.69 -11.54
CA THR A 431 9.04 -2.08 -11.82
C THR A 431 9.36 -3.45 -11.23
N MET A 432 9.03 -3.67 -9.96
CA MET A 432 9.29 -4.95 -9.29
C MET A 432 8.49 -6.10 -9.89
N ALA A 433 7.23 -5.86 -10.28
CA ALA A 433 6.41 -6.87 -10.93
C ALA A 433 6.96 -7.25 -12.33
N LEU A 434 7.39 -6.27 -13.12
CA LEU A 434 8.03 -6.50 -14.43
C LEU A 434 9.36 -7.24 -14.28
N ASN A 435 10.17 -6.85 -13.29
CA ASN A 435 11.45 -7.49 -13.03
C ASN A 435 11.27 -8.96 -12.55
N ALA A 436 10.31 -9.23 -11.67
CA ALA A 436 9.99 -10.60 -11.24
C ALA A 436 9.50 -11.48 -12.41
N LEU A 437 8.71 -10.92 -13.32
CA LEU A 437 8.30 -11.60 -14.56
C LEU A 437 9.49 -11.88 -15.48
N GLN A 438 10.37 -10.90 -15.69
CA GLN A 438 11.56 -11.05 -16.53
C GLN A 438 12.47 -12.18 -16.01
N ASP A 439 12.69 -12.24 -14.69
CA ASP A 439 13.51 -13.28 -14.08
C ASP A 439 12.88 -14.66 -14.19
N LEU A 440 11.56 -14.76 -14.06
CA LEU A 440 10.85 -16.02 -14.24
C LEU A 440 10.99 -16.55 -15.66
N CYS A 441 10.80 -15.70 -16.66
CA CYS A 441 11.02 -16.06 -18.06
C CYS A 441 12.49 -16.48 -18.31
N GLY A 442 13.44 -15.77 -17.71
CA GLY A 442 14.86 -16.13 -17.79
C GLY A 442 15.18 -17.50 -17.18
N GLN A 443 14.62 -17.80 -15.99
CA GLN A 443 14.76 -19.10 -15.32
C GLN A 443 14.17 -20.23 -16.17
N TYR A 444 13.03 -20.00 -16.81
CA TYR A 444 12.42 -20.95 -17.73
C TYR A 444 13.31 -21.22 -18.94
N CYS A 445 13.77 -20.19 -19.64
CA CYS A 445 14.65 -20.34 -20.80
C CYS A 445 15.95 -21.08 -20.44
N ALA A 446 16.56 -20.75 -19.31
CA ALA A 446 17.76 -21.44 -18.83
C ALA A 446 17.50 -22.94 -18.55
N SER A 447 16.31 -23.27 -18.04
CA SER A 447 15.92 -24.67 -17.78
C SER A 447 15.63 -25.43 -19.09
N CYS A 448 14.94 -24.80 -20.03
CA CYS A 448 14.63 -25.37 -21.35
C CYS A 448 15.90 -25.64 -22.18
N SER A 449 16.85 -24.69 -22.19
CA SER A 449 18.14 -24.86 -22.84
C SER A 449 18.94 -26.03 -22.24
N LYS A 450 18.95 -26.16 -20.90
CA LYS A 450 19.60 -27.30 -20.21
C LYS A 450 18.95 -28.64 -20.52
N ALA A 451 17.63 -28.67 -20.72
CA ALA A 451 16.88 -29.88 -21.03
C ALA A 451 16.98 -30.31 -22.51
N GLY A 452 17.62 -29.50 -23.37
CA GLY A 452 17.69 -29.76 -24.81
C GLY A 452 16.33 -29.67 -25.52
N THR A 453 15.33 -29.06 -24.88
CA THR A 453 13.96 -28.92 -25.41
C THR A 453 13.79 -27.67 -26.28
N CYS A 454 14.77 -26.76 -26.27
CA CYS A 454 14.84 -25.60 -27.16
C CYS A 454 16.30 -25.18 -27.39
N ASP A 455 16.61 -24.74 -28.62
CA ASP A 455 17.94 -24.28 -29.04
C ASP A 455 18.16 -22.75 -28.90
N HIS A 456 17.24 -22.05 -28.22
CA HIS A 456 17.19 -20.59 -28.23
C HIS A 456 17.66 -19.97 -26.90
N SER A 457 18.37 -18.84 -26.99
CA SER A 457 18.64 -17.99 -25.82
C SER A 457 17.35 -17.25 -25.41
N ALA A 458 17.32 -16.64 -24.22
CA ALA A 458 16.14 -15.88 -23.80
C ALA A 458 15.78 -14.74 -24.79
N GLU A 459 16.80 -14.19 -25.47
CA GLU A 459 16.68 -13.11 -26.45
C GLU A 459 16.08 -13.55 -27.81
N SER A 460 15.97 -14.85 -28.06
CA SER A 460 15.36 -15.42 -29.27
C SER A 460 14.27 -16.45 -28.97
N CYS A 461 13.77 -16.46 -27.73
CA CYS A 461 12.77 -17.43 -27.29
C CYS A 461 11.36 -17.03 -27.75
N ASP A 462 10.78 -17.83 -28.65
CA ASP A 462 9.41 -17.68 -29.19
C ASP A 462 8.31 -18.22 -28.26
N MET A 463 8.68 -18.83 -27.13
CA MET A 463 7.70 -19.32 -26.16
C MET A 463 6.88 -18.17 -25.59
N ARG A 464 5.58 -18.41 -25.39
CA ARG A 464 4.66 -17.46 -24.80
C ARG A 464 4.88 -17.38 -23.28
N PRO A 465 5.19 -16.20 -22.70
CA PRO A 465 5.53 -16.06 -21.27
C PRO A 465 4.49 -16.64 -20.31
N PHE A 466 3.21 -16.62 -20.69
CA PHE A 466 2.11 -17.05 -19.83
C PHE A 466 1.80 -18.55 -19.92
N GLU A 467 2.19 -19.24 -20.98
CA GLU A 467 2.08 -20.71 -21.05
C GLU A 467 3.03 -21.33 -20.01
N VAL A 468 4.24 -20.79 -19.90
CA VAL A 468 5.21 -21.13 -18.83
C VAL A 468 4.58 -20.99 -17.45
N LEU A 469 3.89 -19.87 -17.24
CA LEU A 469 3.41 -19.45 -15.94
C LEU A 469 2.16 -20.16 -15.49
N PHE A 470 1.22 -20.41 -16.41
CA PHE A 470 -0.12 -20.86 -16.09
C PHE A 470 -0.42 -22.29 -16.53
N GLU A 471 0.23 -22.75 -17.60
CA GLU A 471 -0.07 -24.05 -18.22
C GLU A 471 0.90 -25.14 -17.78
N GLY A 472 1.84 -24.81 -16.88
CA GLY A 472 2.71 -25.80 -16.26
C GLY A 472 3.68 -26.43 -17.25
N ILE A 473 3.97 -25.77 -18.37
CA ILE A 473 5.07 -26.14 -19.25
C ILE A 473 6.35 -25.82 -18.49
N HIS A 474 6.73 -26.68 -17.55
CA HIS A 474 8.02 -26.69 -16.87
C HIS A 474 8.68 -28.01 -17.22
N PRO A 475 9.92 -28.02 -17.76
CA PRO A 475 10.67 -29.27 -17.94
C PRO A 475 11.08 -29.96 -16.62
N LEU A 476 10.54 -29.54 -15.46
CA LEU A 476 10.99 -29.95 -14.12
C LEU A 476 9.93 -30.62 -13.25
N GLU A 477 8.73 -30.96 -13.76
CA GLU A 477 7.84 -31.91 -13.07
C GLU A 477 8.35 -33.37 -13.08
N GLY A 478 9.58 -33.61 -13.56
CA GLY A 478 10.23 -34.93 -13.63
C GLY A 478 11.32 -35.22 -12.58
N ILE A 479 11.62 -34.33 -11.63
CA ILE A 479 12.58 -34.63 -10.56
C ILE A 479 11.83 -34.88 -9.25
N HIS A 480 11.25 -36.08 -9.16
CA HIS A 480 11.01 -36.74 -7.88
C HIS A 480 12.35 -36.87 -7.13
N PRO A 481 12.45 -36.54 -5.83
CA PRO A 481 13.47 -37.18 -5.02
C PRO A 481 13.05 -38.64 -4.87
N LEU A 482 13.76 -39.53 -5.57
CA LEU A 482 13.86 -40.92 -5.15
C LEU A 482 14.54 -40.94 -3.78
N LEU A 483 13.78 -41.42 -2.78
CA LEU A 483 14.17 -41.86 -1.44
C LEU A 483 14.56 -40.79 -0.41
#